data_AF-Q3SF68-F1
#
_entry.id   AF-Q3SF68-F1
#
_cell.length_a   1.000
_cell.length_b   1.000
_cell.length_c   1.000
_cell.angle_alpha   90.00
_cell.angle_beta   90.00
_cell.angle_gamma   90.00
#
_symmetry.space_group_name_H-M   'P 1'
#
loop_
_entity.id
_entity.type
_entity.pdbx_description
1 polymer ?
#
loop_
_entity_poly.entity_id
_entity_poly.type
_entity_poly.pdbx_seq_one_letter_code
_entity_poly.pdbx_strand_id
1 'polypeptide(L)'
;MRVNRFLLKTGVAAILSASAMSGHAAEGTPSGATFYDPSNPASPTGKTTGYELFRTIGCPGRQLLDRPCDVPPEDSDGDGVTDDKDKCPNTPAGRKVGPDGCELDRDGDGVVDDDDKCPDTPANTPDGCPPVAEAAPAEPAALAPAAEPAPAPRSIVLEDVNFAYDKATLRPEAREKLDQAVETLKGWGEGTVEVGGHTDSKGSEAYNMELSRRRAEAVREYLIGKGIPAEQLVTKAYGESQPIADNGNDIGRFKNRRVELKPQQQ
;
A
#
# COMPACT_ATOMS: atom_id res chain seq x y z
N MET A 1 48.53 -83.58 -27.42
CA MET A 1 49.88 -82.98 -27.43
C MET A 1 50.15 -82.33 -26.08
N ARG A 2 51.27 -82.72 -25.45
CA ARG A 2 52.06 -82.05 -24.39
C ARG A 2 51.38 -81.51 -23.12
N VAL A 3 51.30 -82.41 -22.13
CA VAL A 3 51.83 -82.32 -20.75
C VAL A 3 52.87 -81.17 -20.55
N ASN A 4 52.75 -80.33 -19.51
CA ASN A 4 53.56 -80.47 -18.27
C ASN A 4 53.29 -79.44 -17.16
N ARG A 5 53.22 -80.00 -15.95
CA ARG A 5 53.34 -79.41 -14.60
C ARG A 5 54.79 -78.95 -14.40
N PHE A 6 55.08 -77.86 -13.68
CA PHE A 6 56.29 -77.79 -12.85
C PHE A 6 56.19 -76.72 -11.74
N LEU A 7 56.48 -77.18 -10.51
CA LEU A 7 56.72 -76.38 -9.31
C LEU A 7 58.10 -75.71 -9.35
N LEU A 8 58.28 -74.56 -8.70
CA LEU A 8 59.55 -74.09 -8.10
C LEU A 8 59.22 -73.01 -7.05
N LYS A 9 59.19 -73.29 -5.74
CA LYS A 9 60.30 -73.27 -4.74
C LYS A 9 61.07 -71.94 -4.59
N THR A 10 60.89 -71.35 -3.39
CA THR A 10 61.86 -70.71 -2.47
C THR A 10 62.67 -69.48 -2.92
N GLY A 11 62.64 -68.42 -2.09
CA GLY A 11 63.70 -67.40 -2.07
C GLY A 11 63.34 -66.15 -1.24
N VAL A 12 63.86 -66.07 -0.03
CA VAL A 12 63.82 -64.90 0.87
C VAL A 12 64.72 -63.78 0.33
N ALA A 13 64.26 -62.52 0.37
CA ALA A 13 65.14 -61.35 0.43
C ALA A 13 64.43 -60.20 1.16
N ALA A 14 64.89 -59.91 2.37
CA ALA A 14 64.54 -58.71 3.12
C ALA A 14 65.23 -57.48 2.51
N ILE A 15 64.49 -56.40 2.31
CA ILE A 15 65.05 -55.06 2.15
C ILE A 15 64.33 -54.16 3.16
N LEU A 16 65.09 -53.70 4.15
CA LEU A 16 64.73 -52.60 5.03
C LEU A 16 64.53 -51.33 4.18
N SER A 17 63.38 -50.71 4.30
CA SER A 17 63.21 -49.29 3.97
C SER A 17 62.29 -48.69 5.01
N ALA A 18 62.91 -47.92 5.91
CA ALA A 18 62.22 -47.05 6.83
C ALA A 18 61.38 -46.05 6.00
N SER A 19 60.08 -46.03 6.25
CA SER A 19 59.24 -44.89 5.91
C SER A 19 58.46 -44.55 7.16
N ALA A 20 58.88 -43.44 7.77
CA ALA A 20 58.17 -42.79 8.84
C ALA A 20 56.72 -42.56 8.38
N MET A 21 55.77 -43.09 9.17
CA MET A 21 54.40 -42.59 9.16
C MET A 21 54.47 -41.17 9.72
N SER A 22 54.69 -40.19 8.85
CA SER A 22 54.46 -38.79 9.22
C SER A 22 52.97 -38.66 9.51
N GLY A 23 52.64 -38.65 10.80
CA GLY A 23 51.39 -38.08 11.29
C GLY A 23 51.34 -36.64 10.79
N HIS A 24 50.59 -36.41 9.72
CA HIS A 24 50.19 -35.07 9.35
C HIS A 24 49.14 -34.66 10.37
N ALA A 25 49.57 -33.87 11.36
CA ALA A 25 48.70 -32.90 11.97
C ALA A 25 48.15 -32.04 10.82
N ALA A 26 46.91 -32.31 10.43
CA ALA A 26 46.20 -31.47 9.48
C ALA A 26 45.75 -30.23 10.25
N GLU A 27 46.47 -29.15 10.02
CA GLU A 27 46.06 -27.79 10.30
C GLU A 27 44.71 -27.52 9.61
N GLY A 28 43.74 -27.00 10.38
CA GLY A 28 42.54 -26.34 9.85
C GLY A 28 41.43 -27.23 9.30
N THR A 29 40.63 -27.85 10.17
CA THR A 29 39.28 -28.29 9.78
C THR A 29 38.35 -27.07 9.63
N PRO A 30 37.68 -26.88 8.49
CA PRO A 30 36.68 -25.83 8.33
C PRO A 30 35.48 -26.11 9.25
N SER A 31 34.94 -25.06 9.87
CA SER A 31 33.65 -25.10 10.56
C SER A 31 32.57 -25.58 9.58
N GLY A 32 32.16 -26.85 9.67
CA GLY A 32 31.18 -27.46 8.76
C GLY A 32 31.40 -28.93 8.39
N ALA A 33 32.42 -29.61 8.93
CA ALA A 33 32.60 -31.04 8.70
C ALA A 33 31.41 -31.84 9.28
N THR A 34 30.66 -32.51 8.41
CA THR A 34 29.54 -33.38 8.80
C THR A 34 30.09 -34.73 9.24
N PHE A 35 29.79 -35.13 10.48
CA PHE A 35 30.14 -36.45 10.99
C PHE A 35 28.94 -37.39 10.79
N TYR A 36 29.19 -38.58 10.23
CA TYR A 36 28.15 -39.58 9.97
C TYR A 36 28.31 -40.77 10.92
N ASP A 37 27.33 -40.95 11.82
CA ASP A 37 27.16 -42.14 12.63
C ASP A 37 25.70 -42.63 12.51
N PRO A 38 25.46 -43.73 11.76
CA PRO A 38 24.12 -44.28 11.57
C PRO A 38 23.54 -44.93 12.83
N SER A 39 24.32 -45.08 13.90
CA SER A 39 23.87 -45.66 15.17
C SER A 39 23.33 -44.60 16.14
N ASN A 40 23.44 -43.31 15.80
CA ASN A 40 23.05 -42.21 16.66
C ASN A 40 21.52 -42.04 16.71
N PRO A 41 20.86 -42.31 17.85
CA PRO A 41 19.40 -42.18 17.97
C PRO A 41 18.91 -40.72 17.95
N ALA A 42 19.80 -39.74 18.11
CA ALA A 42 19.45 -38.31 18.08
C ALA A 42 19.32 -37.73 16.65
N SER A 43 19.88 -38.39 15.62
CA SER A 43 19.75 -37.94 14.22
C SER A 43 19.03 -39.00 13.38
N PRO A 44 17.80 -38.73 12.89
CA PRO A 44 17.06 -39.66 12.02
C PRO A 44 17.77 -39.99 10.70
N THR A 45 18.77 -39.17 10.32
CA THR A 45 19.51 -39.30 9.06
C THR A 45 20.92 -39.88 9.24
N GLY A 46 21.38 -40.10 10.48
CA GLY A 46 22.74 -40.52 10.81
C GLY A 46 23.81 -39.44 10.60
N LYS A 47 23.45 -38.27 10.06
CA LYS A 47 24.35 -37.12 9.91
C LYS A 47 24.11 -36.14 11.06
N THR A 48 25.15 -35.82 11.83
CA THR A 48 25.10 -34.74 12.82
C THR A 48 25.91 -33.56 12.31
N THR A 49 25.25 -32.42 12.14
CA THR A 49 25.93 -31.13 12.14
C THR A 49 26.38 -30.83 13.57
N GLY A 50 27.47 -30.07 13.76
CA GLY A 50 28.08 -29.84 15.06
C GLY A 50 27.13 -29.30 16.15
N TYR A 51 25.98 -28.74 15.76
CA TYR A 51 24.95 -28.20 16.64
C TYR A 51 24.22 -29.27 17.46
N GLU A 52 23.96 -30.45 16.89
CA GLU A 52 23.24 -31.52 17.61
C GLU A 52 24.16 -32.34 18.51
N LEU A 53 25.44 -32.50 18.13
CA LEU A 53 26.46 -33.11 18.99
C LEU A 53 26.70 -32.29 20.27
N PHE A 54 26.58 -30.95 20.16
CA PHE A 54 26.72 -30.00 21.27
C PHE A 54 25.63 -30.15 22.33
N ARG A 55 24.37 -30.33 21.91
CA ARG A 55 23.22 -30.54 22.81
C ARG A 55 23.29 -31.86 23.58
N THR A 56 23.88 -32.92 23.02
CA THR A 56 23.82 -34.27 23.60
C THR A 56 25.01 -34.63 24.49
N ILE A 57 26.23 -34.17 24.18
CA ILE A 57 27.45 -34.62 24.89
C ILE A 57 27.94 -33.57 25.89
N GLY A 58 27.57 -32.29 25.71
CA GLY A 58 28.29 -31.18 26.34
C GLY A 58 29.74 -31.13 25.83
N CYS A 59 30.35 -29.94 25.77
CA CYS A 59 31.67 -29.75 25.13
C CYS A 59 32.70 -30.83 25.53
N PRO A 60 33.11 -31.74 24.61
CA PRO A 60 34.20 -32.64 24.89
C PRO A 60 35.48 -31.88 24.58
N GLY A 61 36.02 -31.15 25.56
CA GLY A 61 37.27 -30.44 25.33
C GLY A 61 37.67 -29.39 26.35
N ARG A 62 37.60 -29.68 27.65
CA ARG A 62 38.15 -28.77 28.68
C ARG A 62 39.70 -28.71 28.70
N GLN A 63 40.41 -29.14 27.65
CA GLN A 63 41.86 -29.33 27.75
C GLN A 63 42.70 -29.24 26.47
N LEU A 64 42.19 -28.76 25.32
CA LEU A 64 43.04 -28.65 24.12
C LEU A 64 43.04 -27.30 23.40
N LEU A 65 42.08 -26.41 23.64
CA LEU A 65 42.12 -25.03 23.13
C LEU A 65 41.43 -24.13 24.16
N ASP A 66 42.17 -23.21 24.78
CA ASP A 66 41.68 -22.25 25.81
C ASP A 66 40.65 -21.22 25.29
N ARG A 67 40.01 -21.47 24.14
CA ARG A 67 38.90 -20.66 23.67
C ARG A 67 37.60 -21.24 24.24
N PRO A 68 36.88 -20.52 25.12
CA PRO A 68 35.53 -20.93 25.49
C PRO A 68 34.72 -21.10 24.20
N CYS A 69 33.91 -22.16 24.15
CA CYS A 69 33.01 -22.36 23.02
C CYS A 69 32.03 -21.19 22.98
N ASP A 70 31.93 -20.53 21.82
CA ASP A 70 30.90 -19.54 21.57
C ASP A 70 29.56 -20.29 21.56
N VAL A 71 28.86 -20.29 22.70
CA VAL A 71 27.47 -20.75 22.75
C VAL A 71 26.66 -19.83 21.84
N PRO A 72 25.83 -20.38 20.93
CA PRO A 72 24.90 -19.54 20.20
C PRO A 72 24.02 -18.83 21.24
N PRO A 73 23.75 -17.52 21.05
CA PRO A 73 22.88 -16.79 21.95
C PRO A 73 21.51 -17.48 22.00
N GLU A 74 20.96 -17.58 23.20
CA GLU A 74 19.66 -18.19 23.45
C GLU A 74 18.54 -17.26 22.95
N ASP A 75 17.46 -17.86 22.49
CA ASP A 75 16.23 -17.22 22.00
C ASP A 75 15.09 -18.06 22.60
N SER A 76 14.61 -17.60 23.75
CA SER A 76 13.74 -18.36 24.64
C SER A 76 12.31 -18.50 24.11
N ASP A 77 11.79 -17.50 23.42
CA ASP A 77 10.42 -17.49 22.88
C ASP A 77 10.36 -17.78 21.36
N GLY A 78 11.50 -17.78 20.67
CA GLY A 78 11.64 -18.19 19.28
C GLY A 78 11.15 -17.14 18.29
N ASP A 79 11.11 -15.87 18.66
CA ASP A 79 10.67 -14.77 17.80
C ASP A 79 11.74 -14.31 16.79
N GLY A 80 12.98 -14.80 16.94
CA GLY A 80 14.13 -14.49 16.10
C GLY A 80 15.07 -13.41 16.65
N VAL A 81 14.79 -12.88 17.84
CA VAL A 81 15.65 -11.98 18.61
C VAL A 81 16.20 -12.72 19.82
N THR A 82 17.50 -12.55 20.08
CA THR A 82 18.17 -13.26 21.16
C THR A 82 17.88 -12.64 22.52
N ASP A 83 17.84 -13.44 23.58
CA ASP A 83 17.46 -13.03 24.95
C ASP A 83 18.26 -11.80 25.47
N ASP A 84 19.48 -11.58 24.99
CA ASP A 84 20.33 -10.45 25.36
C ASP A 84 19.91 -9.11 24.72
N LYS A 85 19.12 -9.15 23.64
CA LYS A 85 18.63 -8.00 22.86
C LYS A 85 17.11 -7.86 22.89
N ASP A 86 16.43 -8.93 23.28
CA ASP A 86 15.01 -8.99 23.37
C ASP A 86 14.51 -8.26 24.63
N LYS A 87 13.64 -7.28 24.41
CA LYS A 87 12.97 -6.52 25.48
C LYS A 87 11.62 -7.14 25.86
N CYS A 88 11.12 -8.06 25.04
CA CYS A 88 9.83 -8.71 25.13
C CYS A 88 9.99 -10.25 25.16
N PRO A 89 10.55 -10.83 26.25
CA PRO A 89 11.00 -12.24 26.34
C PRO A 89 9.91 -13.32 26.30
N ASN A 90 8.68 -12.96 25.94
CA ASN A 90 7.55 -13.89 25.83
C ASN A 90 6.65 -13.50 24.65
N THR A 91 7.23 -13.08 23.54
CA THR A 91 6.49 -12.76 22.33
C THR A 91 5.82 -14.03 21.76
N PRO A 92 4.51 -14.00 21.46
CA PRO A 92 3.83 -15.15 20.91
C PRO A 92 4.42 -15.62 19.58
N ALA A 93 4.56 -16.93 19.41
CA ALA A 93 5.10 -17.52 18.19
C ALA A 93 4.30 -17.10 16.94
N GLY A 94 5.02 -16.61 15.93
CA GLY A 94 4.45 -16.21 14.63
C GLY A 94 4.05 -14.74 14.51
N ARG A 95 4.21 -13.94 15.56
CA ARG A 95 4.03 -12.47 15.51
C ARG A 95 5.21 -11.79 14.84
N LYS A 96 4.98 -10.62 14.23
CA LYS A 96 6.07 -9.84 13.62
C LYS A 96 6.71 -8.94 14.67
N VAL A 97 8.00 -9.16 14.89
CA VAL A 97 8.79 -8.40 15.86
C VAL A 97 9.77 -7.44 15.21
N GLY A 98 10.08 -6.36 15.94
CA GLY A 98 11.16 -5.45 15.62
C GLY A 98 12.54 -5.97 16.02
N PRO A 99 13.60 -5.16 15.86
CA PRO A 99 14.97 -5.52 16.27
C PRO A 99 15.15 -5.75 17.78
N ASP A 100 14.18 -5.37 18.60
CA ASP A 100 14.18 -5.50 20.05
C ASP A 100 13.22 -6.58 20.57
N GLY A 101 12.75 -7.47 19.70
CA GLY A 101 11.91 -8.63 20.06
C GLY A 101 10.48 -8.27 20.44
N CYS A 102 10.12 -7.00 20.41
CA CYS A 102 8.74 -6.57 20.67
C CYS A 102 7.92 -6.55 19.38
N GLU A 103 6.64 -6.87 19.50
CA GLU A 103 5.67 -6.73 18.41
C GLU A 103 5.62 -5.30 17.88
N LEU A 104 5.43 -5.16 16.56
CA LEU A 104 5.37 -3.86 15.90
C LEU A 104 4.08 -3.11 16.26
N ASP A 105 4.21 -1.84 16.60
CA ASP A 105 3.13 -0.86 16.77
C ASP A 105 3.56 0.40 15.98
N ARG A 106 3.07 0.52 14.75
CA ARG A 106 3.56 1.50 13.77
C ARG A 106 3.14 2.93 14.09
N ASP A 107 1.96 3.13 14.66
CA ASP A 107 1.43 4.46 14.96
C ASP A 107 1.55 4.85 16.43
N GLY A 108 1.91 3.91 17.29
CA GLY A 108 2.25 4.14 18.69
C GLY A 108 1.04 4.38 19.57
N ASP A 109 -0.13 3.86 19.21
CA ASP A 109 -1.36 4.00 20.00
C ASP A 109 -1.53 2.94 21.10
N GLY A 110 -0.62 1.97 21.15
CA GLY A 110 -0.59 0.89 22.13
C GLY A 110 -1.32 -0.39 21.71
N VAL A 111 -1.87 -0.46 20.50
CA VAL A 111 -2.34 -1.69 19.86
C VAL A 111 -1.29 -2.15 18.85
N VAL A 112 -0.89 -3.42 18.93
CA VAL A 112 0.09 -4.01 18.01
C VAL A 112 -0.51 -4.20 16.61
N ASP A 113 0.31 -4.01 15.57
CA ASP A 113 -0.07 -4.03 14.16
C ASP A 113 -0.90 -5.24 13.72
N ASP A 114 -0.64 -6.41 14.31
CA ASP A 114 -1.32 -7.66 13.96
C ASP A 114 -2.75 -7.74 14.56
N ASP A 115 -3.04 -6.91 15.59
CA ASP A 115 -4.36 -6.80 16.24
C ASP A 115 -5.06 -5.46 15.94
N ASP A 116 -4.34 -4.49 15.35
CA ASP A 116 -4.85 -3.18 14.95
C ASP A 116 -5.57 -3.24 13.58
N LYS A 117 -6.80 -2.75 13.53
CA LYS A 117 -7.57 -2.65 12.27
C LYS A 117 -7.16 -1.45 11.41
N CYS A 118 -6.52 -0.45 12.01
CA CYS A 118 -6.01 0.75 11.37
C CYS A 118 -4.51 1.02 11.70
N PRO A 119 -3.55 0.13 11.36
CA PRO A 119 -2.14 0.14 11.81
C PRO A 119 -1.26 1.35 11.46
N ASP A 120 -1.83 2.38 10.85
CA ASP A 120 -1.14 3.61 10.44
C ASP A 120 -1.87 4.85 10.98
N THR A 121 -2.84 4.70 11.89
CA THR A 121 -3.72 5.75 12.39
C THR A 121 -3.80 5.71 13.91
N PRO A 122 -3.06 6.56 14.63
CA PRO A 122 -2.97 6.45 16.07
C PRO A 122 -4.32 6.74 16.72
N ALA A 123 -4.94 5.72 17.28
CA ALA A 123 -6.22 5.81 17.94
C ALA A 123 -6.23 4.95 19.20
N ASN A 124 -6.08 5.60 20.36
CA ASN A 124 -6.15 4.99 21.70
C ASN A 124 -7.51 4.32 22.01
N THR A 125 -7.82 3.24 21.29
CA THR A 125 -9.08 2.53 21.21
C THR A 125 -8.79 1.04 21.16
N PRO A 126 -9.69 0.17 21.62
CA PRO A 126 -9.41 -1.27 21.68
C PRO A 126 -9.15 -1.94 20.32
N ASP A 127 -9.55 -1.33 19.20
CA ASP A 127 -9.34 -1.86 17.86
C ASP A 127 -8.42 -1.00 16.98
N GLY A 128 -7.70 -0.03 17.58
CA GLY A 128 -6.72 0.84 16.93
C GLY A 128 -7.27 1.74 15.82
N CYS A 129 -8.60 1.82 15.66
CA CYS A 129 -9.24 2.72 14.72
C CYS A 129 -9.86 3.92 15.43
N PRO A 130 -9.74 5.14 14.87
CA PRO A 130 -10.45 6.27 15.42
C PRO A 130 -11.95 5.96 15.43
N PRO A 131 -12.67 6.32 16.50
CA PRO A 131 -14.11 6.14 16.51
C PRO A 131 -14.65 6.87 15.29
N VAL A 132 -15.27 6.12 14.38
CA VAL A 132 -16.04 6.71 13.29
C VAL A 132 -16.99 7.65 13.97
N ALA A 133 -16.91 8.95 13.63
CA ALA A 133 -17.80 9.94 14.19
C ALA A 133 -19.23 9.57 13.80
N GLU A 134 -19.87 8.73 14.62
CA GLU A 134 -21.31 8.63 14.68
C GLU A 134 -21.80 10.03 15.01
N ALA A 135 -22.48 10.64 14.04
CA ALA A 135 -23.27 11.83 14.27
C ALA A 135 -24.06 11.61 15.56
N ALA A 136 -23.81 12.46 16.56
CA ALA A 136 -24.31 12.28 17.91
C ALA A 136 -25.81 11.96 17.93
N PRO A 137 -26.25 11.00 18.77
CA PRO A 137 -27.66 10.69 18.94
C PRO A 137 -28.39 11.89 19.58
N ALA A 138 -29.53 12.26 19.00
CA ALA A 138 -30.37 13.35 19.46
C ALA A 138 -30.98 13.08 20.86
N GLU A 139 -30.73 13.97 21.83
CA GLU A 139 -31.52 14.06 23.07
C GLU A 139 -32.81 14.89 22.85
N PRO A 140 -33.91 14.60 23.56
CA PRO A 140 -35.24 15.12 23.22
C PRO A 140 -35.56 16.51 23.82
N ALA A 141 -36.00 17.39 22.91
CA ALA A 141 -36.95 18.50 23.06
C ALA A 141 -36.78 19.53 24.20
N ALA A 142 -36.21 20.69 23.84
CA ALA A 142 -36.67 21.99 24.32
C ALA A 142 -36.66 23.03 23.18
N LEU A 143 -37.83 23.16 22.53
CA LEU A 143 -38.35 24.33 21.80
C LEU A 143 -37.35 25.28 21.07
N ALA A 144 -37.00 24.98 19.80
CA ALA A 144 -36.68 25.94 18.71
C ALA A 144 -36.45 25.18 17.36
N PRO A 145 -36.41 25.88 16.20
CA PRO A 145 -37.38 25.88 15.11
C PRO A 145 -37.24 24.74 14.07
N ALA A 146 -38.19 24.71 13.12
CA ALA A 146 -38.36 23.72 12.05
C ALA A 146 -37.06 23.30 11.32
N ALA A 147 -37.00 21.99 11.02
CA ALA A 147 -35.94 21.29 10.31
C ALA A 147 -35.32 22.11 9.16
N GLU A 148 -33.99 22.24 9.17
CA GLU A 148 -33.25 22.69 7.99
C GLU A 148 -33.38 21.63 6.87
N PRO A 149 -33.71 22.03 5.63
CA PRO A 149 -33.83 21.12 4.51
C PRO A 149 -32.45 20.54 4.15
N ALA A 150 -32.43 19.29 3.69
CA ALA A 150 -31.24 18.62 3.16
C ALA A 150 -30.44 19.56 2.21
N PRO A 151 -29.10 19.53 2.23
CA PRO A 151 -28.31 20.45 1.42
C PRO A 151 -28.67 20.25 -0.05
N ALA A 152 -29.25 21.29 -0.64
CA ALA A 152 -29.58 21.33 -2.05
C ALA A 152 -28.35 20.94 -2.88
N PRO A 153 -28.52 20.14 -3.95
CA PRO A 153 -27.39 19.69 -4.74
C PRO A 153 -26.61 20.92 -5.27
N ARG A 154 -25.32 20.99 -4.91
CA ARG A 154 -24.47 22.16 -5.13
C ARG A 154 -24.26 22.35 -6.63
N SER A 155 -24.61 23.52 -7.16
CA SER A 155 -24.37 23.86 -8.57
C SER A 155 -22.89 23.76 -8.90
N ILE A 156 -22.53 23.03 -9.96
CA ILE A 156 -21.16 22.92 -10.42
C ILE A 156 -20.88 24.11 -11.33
N VAL A 157 -20.01 25.01 -10.90
CA VAL A 157 -19.56 26.13 -11.74
C VAL A 157 -18.30 25.68 -12.46
N LEU A 158 -18.42 25.52 -13.78
CA LEU A 158 -17.27 25.24 -14.62
C LEU A 158 -16.60 26.58 -14.96
N GLU A 159 -15.86 27.11 -13.98
CA GLU A 159 -14.94 28.21 -14.19
C GLU A 159 -13.87 27.75 -15.17
N ASP A 160 -13.53 28.59 -16.15
CA ASP A 160 -12.46 28.31 -17.11
C ASP A 160 -12.74 27.20 -18.13
N VAL A 161 -14.01 27.00 -18.53
CA VAL A 161 -14.31 26.38 -19.85
C VAL A 161 -13.97 27.41 -20.91
N ASN A 162 -12.67 27.61 -21.14
CA ASN A 162 -12.11 28.58 -22.06
C ASN A 162 -12.40 28.16 -23.50
N PHE A 163 -13.64 28.37 -23.92
CA PHE A 163 -14.01 28.65 -25.28
C PHE A 163 -13.12 29.80 -25.76
N ALA A 164 -12.20 29.56 -26.70
CA ALA A 164 -11.46 30.63 -27.35
C ALA A 164 -12.43 31.73 -27.81
N TYR A 165 -12.00 32.99 -27.86
CA TYR A 165 -12.85 34.12 -28.30
C TYR A 165 -13.59 33.72 -29.60
N ASP A 166 -14.92 33.68 -29.52
CA ASP A 166 -15.86 33.24 -30.58
C ASP A 166 -15.83 31.76 -31.01
N LYS A 167 -15.41 30.81 -30.15
CA LYS A 167 -15.45 29.37 -30.45
C LYS A 167 -16.20 28.55 -29.42
N ALA A 168 -17.02 27.61 -29.85
CA ALA A 168 -17.68 26.59 -29.02
C ALA A 168 -16.81 25.33 -28.79
N THR A 169 -15.50 25.39 -29.04
CA THR A 169 -14.59 24.24 -28.92
C THR A 169 -14.07 24.10 -27.49
N LEU A 170 -14.29 22.93 -26.87
CA LEU A 170 -13.78 22.59 -25.54
C LEU A 170 -12.27 22.30 -25.57
N ARG A 171 -11.50 23.04 -24.76
CA ARG A 171 -10.07 22.81 -24.55
C ARG A 171 -9.81 21.54 -23.70
N PRO A 172 -8.62 20.91 -23.80
CA PRO A 172 -8.27 19.75 -22.99
C PRO A 172 -8.44 19.97 -21.48
N GLU A 173 -8.03 21.12 -20.95
CA GLU A 173 -8.11 21.42 -19.51
C GLU A 173 -9.58 21.51 -19.03
N ALA A 174 -10.48 21.94 -19.91
CA ALA A 174 -11.91 21.97 -19.62
C ALA A 174 -12.54 20.56 -19.61
N ARG A 175 -11.98 19.62 -20.37
CA ARG A 175 -12.45 18.22 -20.41
C ARG A 175 -12.21 17.51 -19.09
N GLU A 176 -11.09 17.77 -18.41
CA GLU A 176 -10.81 17.19 -17.09
C GLU A 176 -11.85 17.63 -16.05
N LYS A 177 -12.21 18.93 -16.03
CA LYS A 177 -13.27 19.43 -15.14
C LYS A 177 -14.64 18.86 -15.50
N LEU A 178 -14.93 18.72 -16.80
CA LEU A 178 -16.17 18.11 -17.26
C LEU A 178 -16.25 16.62 -16.89
N ASP A 179 -15.12 15.90 -16.89
CA ASP A 179 -15.07 14.49 -16.48
C ASP A 179 -15.35 14.35 -14.98
N GLN A 180 -14.82 15.24 -14.13
CA GLN A 180 -15.17 15.30 -12.71
C GLN A 180 -16.65 15.64 -12.51
N ALA A 181 -17.20 16.54 -13.34
CA ALA A 181 -18.62 16.86 -13.31
C ALA A 181 -19.48 15.64 -13.68
N VAL A 182 -19.09 14.83 -14.67
CA VAL A 182 -19.80 13.59 -15.04
C VAL A 182 -19.92 12.63 -13.86
N GLU A 183 -18.84 12.40 -13.12
CA GLU A 183 -18.89 11.53 -11.93
C GLU A 183 -19.80 12.08 -10.84
N THR A 184 -19.81 13.40 -10.67
CA THR A 184 -20.73 14.07 -9.74
C THR A 184 -22.19 13.93 -10.19
N LEU A 185 -22.46 14.12 -11.48
CA LEU A 185 -23.81 14.02 -12.07
C LEU A 185 -24.38 12.61 -11.99
N LYS A 186 -23.55 11.57 -12.16
CA LYS A 186 -23.98 10.17 -11.95
C LYS A 186 -24.45 9.92 -10.51
N GLY A 187 -23.87 10.62 -9.54
CA GLY A 187 -24.29 10.58 -8.14
C GLY A 187 -25.62 11.30 -7.86
N TRP A 188 -26.11 12.14 -8.77
CA TRP A 188 -27.37 12.90 -8.60
C TRP A 188 -28.62 12.09 -9.00
N GLY A 189 -28.47 10.87 -9.53
CA GLY A 189 -29.58 10.02 -9.94
C GLY A 189 -30.26 10.52 -11.23
N GLU A 190 -31.57 10.28 -11.36
CA GLU A 190 -32.36 10.61 -12.57
C GLU A 190 -32.86 12.07 -12.62
N GLY A 191 -32.43 12.93 -11.69
CA GLY A 191 -32.90 14.31 -11.61
C GLY A 191 -32.43 15.17 -12.79
N THR A 192 -33.30 16.06 -13.28
CA THR A 192 -32.97 16.97 -14.38
C THR A 192 -31.92 18.00 -13.98
N VAL A 193 -31.00 18.29 -14.89
CA VAL A 193 -29.89 19.22 -14.71
C VAL A 193 -29.94 20.28 -15.80
N GLU A 194 -29.96 21.54 -15.39
CA GLU A 194 -29.84 22.70 -16.25
C GLU A 194 -28.37 22.98 -16.55
N VAL A 195 -28.04 23.11 -17.83
CA VAL A 195 -26.74 23.56 -18.35
C VAL A 195 -26.87 25.04 -18.75
N GLY A 196 -26.49 25.94 -17.84
CA GLY A 196 -26.59 27.38 -17.99
C GLY A 196 -25.34 28.00 -18.61
N GLY A 197 -25.46 28.62 -19.79
CA GLY A 197 -24.36 29.35 -20.44
C GLY A 197 -24.35 30.83 -20.08
N HIS A 198 -23.17 31.38 -19.79
CA HIS A 198 -23.00 32.80 -19.45
C HIS A 198 -21.85 33.45 -20.27
N THR A 199 -21.96 34.76 -20.49
CA THR A 199 -20.95 35.60 -21.14
C THR A 199 -20.56 36.77 -20.25
N ASP A 200 -19.53 37.50 -20.67
CA ASP A 200 -19.25 38.83 -20.13
C ASP A 200 -20.11 39.89 -20.83
N SER A 201 -19.97 41.15 -20.44
CA SER A 201 -20.74 42.26 -21.00
C SER A 201 -20.18 42.81 -22.32
N LYS A 202 -19.30 42.08 -23.03
CA LYS A 202 -18.73 42.55 -24.30
C LYS A 202 -19.55 42.00 -25.45
N GLY A 203 -19.99 42.89 -26.34
CA GLY A 203 -20.83 42.53 -27.48
C GLY A 203 -22.25 43.04 -27.30
N SER A 204 -23.13 42.69 -28.25
CA SER A 204 -24.55 42.96 -28.10
C SER A 204 -25.22 41.87 -27.27
N GLU A 205 -26.32 42.19 -26.60
CA GLU A 205 -27.14 41.22 -25.87
C GLU A 205 -27.50 40.02 -26.77
N ALA A 206 -27.99 40.27 -27.99
CA ALA A 206 -28.35 39.22 -28.94
C ALA A 206 -27.16 38.29 -29.27
N TYR A 207 -25.96 38.87 -29.45
CA TYR A 207 -24.75 38.09 -29.67
C TYR A 207 -24.39 37.24 -28.44
N ASN A 208 -24.49 37.81 -27.23
CA ASN A 208 -24.19 37.12 -25.99
C ASN A 208 -25.19 36.01 -25.65
N MET A 209 -26.47 36.20 -25.98
CA MET A 209 -27.49 35.16 -25.88
C MET A 209 -27.17 33.98 -26.81
N GLU A 210 -26.79 34.25 -28.06
CA GLU A 210 -26.43 33.18 -29.00
C GLU A 210 -25.12 32.47 -28.62
N LEU A 211 -24.12 33.23 -28.15
CA LEU A 211 -22.85 32.66 -27.69
C LEU A 211 -23.05 31.78 -26.45
N SER A 212 -23.83 32.23 -25.46
CA SER A 212 -24.13 31.42 -24.28
C SER A 212 -24.92 30.16 -24.62
N ARG A 213 -25.87 30.22 -25.55
CA ARG A 213 -26.59 29.04 -26.08
C ARG A 213 -25.63 28.00 -26.63
N ARG A 214 -24.76 28.41 -27.58
CA ARG A 214 -23.76 27.52 -28.20
C ARG A 214 -22.82 26.89 -27.17
N ARG A 215 -22.43 27.63 -26.13
CA ARG A 215 -21.57 27.11 -25.05
C ARG A 215 -22.27 26.06 -24.19
N ALA A 216 -23.52 26.32 -23.82
CA ALA A 216 -24.33 25.36 -23.06
C ALA A 216 -24.55 24.07 -23.87
N GLU A 217 -24.81 24.19 -25.17
CA GLU A 217 -24.96 23.05 -26.07
C GLU A 217 -23.69 22.23 -26.20
N ALA A 218 -22.52 22.87 -26.37
CA ALA A 218 -21.24 22.15 -26.44
C ALA A 218 -20.94 21.35 -25.17
N VAL A 219 -21.27 21.90 -23.99
CA VAL A 219 -21.15 21.18 -22.71
C VAL A 219 -22.16 20.03 -22.64
N ARG A 220 -23.42 20.26 -23.03
CA ARG A 220 -24.45 19.21 -23.06
C ARG A 220 -24.02 18.04 -23.97
N GLU A 221 -23.55 18.31 -25.18
CA GLU A 221 -23.08 17.28 -26.11
C GLU A 221 -21.91 16.47 -25.54
N TYR A 222 -20.98 17.14 -24.85
CA TYR A 222 -19.88 16.46 -24.18
C TYR A 222 -20.36 15.51 -23.08
N LEU A 223 -21.27 15.97 -22.22
CA LEU A 223 -21.84 15.17 -21.14
C LEU A 223 -22.64 13.96 -21.68
N ILE A 224 -23.40 14.14 -22.77
CA ILE A 224 -24.08 13.04 -23.47
C ILE A 224 -23.07 12.03 -23.99
N GLY A 225 -21.98 12.48 -24.61
CA GLY A 225 -20.90 11.62 -25.08
C GLY A 225 -20.20 10.83 -23.97
N LYS A 226 -20.30 11.30 -22.71
CA LYS A 226 -19.78 10.63 -21.51
C LYS A 226 -20.80 9.73 -20.80
N GLY A 227 -22.01 9.60 -21.37
CA GLY A 227 -23.04 8.66 -20.92
C GLY A 227 -24.13 9.26 -20.02
N ILE A 228 -24.22 10.60 -19.90
CA ILE A 228 -25.37 11.24 -19.24
C ILE A 228 -26.56 11.27 -20.22
N PRO A 229 -27.76 10.81 -19.82
CA PRO A 229 -28.95 10.84 -20.69
C PRO A 229 -29.28 12.24 -21.20
N ALA A 230 -29.62 12.34 -22.48
CA ALA A 230 -29.89 13.62 -23.14
C ALA A 230 -31.15 14.32 -22.58
N GLU A 231 -32.07 13.54 -22.05
CA GLU A 231 -33.33 13.94 -21.41
C GLU A 231 -33.09 14.52 -20.02
N GLN A 232 -31.99 14.15 -19.37
CA GLN A 232 -31.60 14.69 -18.08
C GLN A 232 -31.01 16.10 -18.20
N LEU A 233 -30.59 16.53 -19.40
CA LEU A 233 -29.85 17.77 -19.61
C LEU A 233 -30.68 18.82 -20.37
N VAL A 234 -31.00 19.92 -19.69
CA VAL A 234 -31.73 21.06 -20.26
C VAL A 234 -30.79 22.26 -20.41
N THR A 235 -30.57 22.74 -21.64
CA THR A 235 -29.71 23.92 -21.86
C THR A 235 -30.47 25.23 -21.68
N LYS A 236 -29.81 26.23 -21.07
CA LYS A 236 -30.35 27.59 -20.96
C LYS A 236 -29.28 28.62 -21.25
N ALA A 237 -29.64 29.62 -22.05
CA ALA A 237 -28.78 30.73 -22.42
C ALA A 237 -29.12 31.95 -21.55
N TYR A 238 -28.13 32.48 -20.85
CA TYR A 238 -28.30 33.68 -20.01
C TYR A 238 -27.58 34.91 -20.57
N GLY A 239 -26.70 34.74 -21.56
CA GLY A 239 -25.86 35.83 -22.05
C GLY A 239 -25.12 36.52 -20.90
N GLU A 240 -25.19 37.85 -20.87
CA GLU A 240 -24.56 38.70 -19.85
C GLU A 240 -25.48 39.04 -18.67
N SER A 241 -26.73 38.53 -18.67
CA SER A 241 -27.78 38.95 -17.72
C SER A 241 -27.56 38.50 -16.27
N GLN A 242 -26.67 37.53 -16.04
CA GLN A 242 -26.37 36.96 -14.72
C GLN A 242 -24.86 37.01 -14.43
N PRO A 243 -24.27 38.20 -14.22
CA PRO A 243 -22.88 38.34 -13.83
C PRO A 243 -22.67 37.91 -12.38
N ILE A 244 -21.56 37.22 -12.11
CA ILE A 244 -21.10 36.86 -10.76
C ILE A 244 -19.92 37.71 -10.30
N ALA A 245 -19.38 38.52 -11.20
CA ALA A 245 -18.27 39.43 -10.94
C ALA A 245 -18.39 40.70 -11.79
N ASP A 246 -17.59 41.69 -11.44
CA ASP A 246 -17.60 43.00 -12.10
C ASP A 246 -17.17 42.92 -13.59
N ASN A 247 -18.02 43.40 -14.49
CA ASN A 247 -17.70 43.46 -15.92
C ASN A 247 -16.74 44.61 -16.29
N GLY A 248 -16.52 45.56 -15.38
CA GLY A 248 -15.60 46.68 -15.57
C GLY A 248 -14.13 46.26 -15.71
N ASN A 249 -13.75 45.10 -15.19
CA ASN A 249 -12.38 44.60 -15.22
C ASN A 249 -12.24 43.20 -15.84
N ASP A 250 -11.03 42.88 -16.31
CA ASP A 250 -10.75 41.65 -17.07
C ASP A 250 -10.97 40.37 -16.26
N ILE A 251 -10.66 40.43 -14.96
CA ILE A 251 -10.81 39.30 -14.03
C ILE A 251 -12.29 38.98 -13.82
N GLY A 252 -13.13 39.98 -13.60
CA GLY A 252 -14.55 39.76 -13.40
C GLY A 252 -15.26 39.32 -14.69
N ARG A 253 -14.87 39.88 -15.85
CA ARG A 253 -15.33 39.36 -17.15
C ARG A 253 -14.92 37.90 -17.36
N PHE A 254 -13.70 37.53 -16.98
CA PHE A 254 -13.25 36.14 -17.03
C PHE A 254 -14.14 35.22 -16.19
N LYS A 255 -14.47 35.61 -14.96
CA LYS A 255 -15.40 34.86 -14.11
C LYS A 255 -16.81 34.78 -14.70
N ASN A 256 -17.29 35.83 -15.37
CA ASN A 256 -18.62 35.84 -15.97
C ASN A 256 -18.76 34.89 -17.17
N ARG A 257 -17.67 34.68 -17.93
CA ARG A 257 -17.62 33.71 -19.04
C ARG A 257 -17.52 32.27 -18.52
N ARG A 258 -18.66 31.66 -18.20
CA ARG A 258 -18.73 30.34 -17.56
C ARG A 258 -19.92 29.51 -18.06
N VAL A 259 -19.90 28.22 -17.70
CA VAL A 259 -21.09 27.35 -17.77
C VAL A 259 -21.36 26.81 -16.37
N GLU A 260 -22.62 26.78 -15.98
CA GLU A 260 -23.09 26.27 -14.69
C GLU A 260 -23.96 25.03 -14.90
N LEU A 261 -23.76 24.00 -14.09
CA LEU A 261 -24.63 22.84 -14.02
C LEU A 261 -25.48 22.96 -12.75
N LYS A 262 -26.78 23.15 -12.92
CA LYS A 262 -27.73 23.33 -11.82
C LYS A 262 -28.72 22.17 -11.78
N PRO A 263 -28.77 21.41 -10.69
CA PRO A 263 -29.83 20.45 -10.47
C PRO A 263 -31.17 21.20 -10.37
N GLN A 264 -32.15 20.80 -11.16
CA GLN A 264 -33.51 21.33 -11.06
C GLN A 264 -34.20 20.57 -9.93
N GLN A 265 -34.60 21.28 -8.88
CA GLN A 265 -35.49 20.70 -7.88
C GLN A 265 -36.84 20.43 -8.55
N GLN A 266 -37.34 19.21 -8.41
CA GLN A 266 -38.68 18.81 -8.87
C GLN A 266 -39.76 19.55 -8.07
#